data_AF-A0A935S5E1-F1
#
_entry.id   AF-A0A935S5E1-F1
#
_cell.length_a   1.000
_cell.length_b   1.000
_cell.length_c   1.000
_cell.angle_alpha   90.00
_cell.angle_beta   90.00
_cell.angle_gamma   90.00
#
_symmetry.space_group_name_H-M   'P 1'
#
loop_
_entity.id
_entity.type
_entity.pdbx_description
1 polymer ?
#
loop_
_entity_poly.entity_id
_entity_poly.type
_entity_poly.pdbx_seq_one_letter_code
_entity_poly.pdbx_strand_id
1 'polypeptide(L)'
;MIPERVVKISSVCKPSKTIANDLGTFIYNHIPMPYYSYGISEYNNASISCLMASPEKALCDKLVCTNAINPRSVKETIELLVNNWRIDEDALKQLDIKQISTWLKKAPKKTALQFLVKAIKQC
;
A
#
# COMPACT_ATOMS: atom_id res chain seq x y z
N MET A 1 17.51 24.16 -1.77
CA MET A 1 16.36 24.21 -2.69
C MET A 1 16.18 22.83 -3.29
N ILE A 2 15.05 22.17 -3.08
CA ILE A 2 14.73 20.90 -3.75
C ILE A 2 13.41 21.12 -4.49
N PRO A 3 13.41 21.23 -5.83
CA PRO A 3 12.18 21.16 -6.60
C PRO A 3 12.24 19.88 -7.43
N GLU A 4 11.94 18.73 -6.83
CA GLU A 4 11.75 17.51 -7.61
C GLU A 4 10.56 16.74 -7.05
N ARG A 5 9.38 17.10 -7.55
CA ARG A 5 8.15 16.35 -7.33
C ARG A 5 8.23 15.09 -8.19
N VAL A 6 8.88 14.06 -7.69
CA VAL A 6 8.90 12.74 -8.33
C VAL A 6 7.53 12.10 -8.14
N VAL A 7 6.70 12.14 -9.19
CA VAL A 7 5.40 11.44 -9.20
C VAL A 7 5.68 9.95 -9.43
N LYS A 8 5.53 9.14 -8.38
CA LYS A 8 5.59 7.67 -8.49
C LYS A 8 4.17 7.12 -8.63
N ILE A 9 3.90 6.45 -9.74
CA ILE A 9 2.62 5.80 -10.01
C ILE A 9 2.86 4.29 -9.89
N SER A 10 2.23 3.65 -8.89
CA SER A 10 2.33 2.21 -8.66
C SER A 10 1.10 1.51 -9.23
N SER A 11 1.32 0.45 -10.01
CA SER A 11 0.27 -0.40 -10.57
C SER A 11 0.62 -1.87 -10.33
N VAL A 12 -0.35 -2.78 -10.39
CA VAL A 12 -0.14 -4.19 -10.03
C VAL A 12 -0.57 -5.05 -11.23
N CYS A 13 0.38 -5.75 -11.86
CA CYS A 13 0.19 -6.52 -13.11
C CYS A 13 0.96 -7.86 -13.08
N LYS A 14 0.64 -8.77 -14.02
CA LYS A 14 1.15 -10.16 -14.08
C LYS A 14 2.69 -10.31 -14.15
N PRO A 15 3.45 -9.45 -14.86
CA PRO A 15 4.91 -9.40 -14.71
C PRO A 15 5.34 -8.23 -13.81
N SER A 16 6.26 -8.50 -12.87
CA SER A 16 6.91 -7.45 -12.09
C SER A 16 7.89 -6.69 -12.97
N LYS A 17 7.65 -5.41 -13.25
CA LYS A 17 8.52 -4.60 -14.12
C LYS A 17 8.63 -3.19 -13.56
N THR A 18 9.83 -2.65 -13.51
CA THR A 18 10.06 -1.23 -13.23
C THR A 18 10.41 -0.56 -14.55
N ILE A 19 9.64 0.44 -14.95
CA ILE A 19 9.89 1.23 -16.17
C ILE A 19 10.08 2.68 -15.72
N ALA A 20 11.22 3.27 -16.04
CA ALA A 20 11.48 4.69 -15.82
C ALA A 20 11.57 5.38 -17.18
N ASN A 21 10.64 6.30 -17.45
CA ASN A 21 10.61 7.15 -18.64
C ASN A 21 10.50 8.62 -18.20
N ASP A 22 10.56 9.57 -19.14
CA ASP A 22 10.45 11.02 -18.86
C ASP A 22 9.13 11.44 -18.16
N LEU A 23 8.12 10.57 -18.19
CA LEU A 23 6.83 10.76 -17.51
C LEU A 23 6.82 10.30 -16.03
N GLY A 24 7.84 9.57 -15.59
CA GLY A 24 7.96 9.06 -14.22
C GLY A 24 8.33 7.58 -14.13
N THR A 25 8.33 7.05 -12.90
CA THR A 25 8.63 5.64 -12.61
C THR A 25 7.34 4.84 -12.41
N PHE A 26 7.14 3.85 -13.25
CA PHE A 26 6.05 2.88 -13.16
C PHE A 26 6.59 1.58 -12.56
N ILE A 27 6.01 1.16 -11.44
CA ILE A 27 6.35 -0.09 -10.76
C ILE A 27 5.16 -1.01 -10.91
N TYR A 28 5.37 -2.14 -11.57
CA TYR A 28 4.44 -3.25 -11.65
C TYR A 28 4.86 -4.30 -10.63
N ASN A 29 4.01 -4.60 -9.66
CA ASN A 29 4.24 -5.67 -8.69
C ASN A 29 3.28 -6.84 -8.96
N HIS A 30 3.75 -8.06 -8.78
CA HIS A 30 2.89 -9.24 -8.83
C HIS A 30 2.37 -9.58 -7.43
N ILE A 31 1.05 -9.72 -7.31
CA ILE A 31 0.36 -10.09 -6.07
C ILE A 31 -0.54 -11.31 -6.36
N PRO A 32 -0.45 -12.40 -5.57
CA PRO A 32 -1.25 -13.59 -5.82
C PRO A 32 -2.74 -13.37 -5.54
N MET A 33 -3.60 -14.00 -6.34
CA MET A 33 -5.02 -14.17 -6.02
C MET A 33 -5.18 -15.15 -4.84
N PRO A 34 -6.19 -14.97 -3.97
CA PRO A 34 -7.30 -13.99 -4.06
C PRO A 34 -6.97 -12.61 -3.47
N TYR A 35 -5.78 -12.42 -2.89
CA TYR A 35 -5.45 -11.18 -2.18
C TYR A 35 -5.36 -9.96 -3.11
N TYR A 36 -4.96 -10.13 -4.37
CA TYR A 36 -5.01 -9.07 -5.38
C TYR A 36 -6.39 -8.40 -5.48
N SER A 37 -7.47 -9.19 -5.58
CA SER A 37 -8.82 -8.69 -5.83
C SER A 37 -9.45 -7.90 -4.69
N TYR A 38 -8.85 -7.91 -3.49
CA TYR A 38 -9.40 -7.22 -2.33
C TYR A 38 -9.16 -5.72 -2.39
N GLY A 39 -10.19 -4.93 -2.08
CA GLY A 39 -10.06 -3.48 -1.95
C GLY A 39 -9.67 -2.77 -3.26
N ILE A 40 -9.87 -3.42 -4.41
CA ILE A 40 -9.81 -2.78 -5.72
C ILE A 40 -11.20 -2.26 -6.05
N SER A 41 -11.26 -1.00 -6.46
CA SER A 41 -12.46 -0.32 -6.93
C SER A 41 -12.24 0.20 -8.35
N GLU A 42 -13.31 0.21 -9.16
CA GLU A 42 -13.29 0.90 -10.44
C GLU A 42 -13.38 2.40 -10.22
N TYR A 43 -12.39 3.12 -10.70
CA TYR A 43 -12.43 4.56 -10.83
C TYR A 43 -12.87 4.91 -12.26
N ASN A 44 -14.07 5.45 -12.36
CA ASN A 44 -14.64 5.92 -13.62
C ASN A 44 -14.70 7.45 -13.58
N ASN A 45 -13.92 8.09 -14.44
CA ASN A 45 -14.10 9.49 -14.79
C ASN A 45 -14.39 9.57 -16.30
N ALA A 46 -15.14 10.57 -16.75
CA ALA A 46 -15.83 10.65 -18.05
C ALA A 46 -15.04 10.20 -19.31
N SER A 47 -13.71 10.15 -19.24
CA SER A 47 -12.83 9.77 -20.35
C SER A 47 -11.99 8.51 -20.10
N ILE A 48 -11.93 8.00 -18.86
CA ILE A 48 -11.02 6.90 -18.46
C ILE A 48 -11.65 6.04 -17.36
N SER A 49 -11.66 4.73 -17.59
CA SER A 49 -11.99 3.70 -16.61
C SER A 49 -10.72 2.95 -16.19
N CYS A 50 -10.38 3.01 -14.91
CA CYS A 50 -9.19 2.36 -14.35
C CYS A 50 -9.54 1.59 -13.08
N LEU A 51 -8.78 0.53 -12.81
CA LEU A 51 -8.81 -0.12 -11.50
C LEU A 51 -7.91 0.66 -10.54
N MET A 52 -8.47 1.09 -9.42
CA MET A 52 -7.77 1.82 -8.37
C MET A 52 -7.88 1.06 -7.04
N ALA A 53 -6.75 0.91 -6.35
CA ALA A 53 -6.75 0.37 -5.00
C ALA A 53 -7.29 1.41 -4.01
N SER A 54 -8.14 0.96 -3.08
CA SER A 54 -8.52 1.71 -1.88
C SER A 54 -7.28 2.13 -1.08
N PRO A 55 -7.33 3.22 -0.28
CA PRO A 55 -6.17 3.66 0.51
C PRO A 55 -5.68 2.59 1.49
N GLU A 56 -6.58 1.79 2.06
CA GLU A 56 -6.26 0.63 2.90
C GLU A 56 -5.46 -0.41 2.12
N LYS A 57 -5.94 -0.75 0.92
CA LYS A 57 -5.30 -1.74 0.04
C LYS A 57 -3.95 -1.25 -0.43
N ALA A 58 -3.84 0.02 -0.82
CA ALA A 58 -2.59 0.64 -1.25
C ALA A 58 -1.54 0.59 -0.13
N LEU A 59 -1.93 0.85 1.12
CA LEU A 59 -1.02 0.77 2.26
C LEU A 59 -0.56 -0.68 2.52
N CYS A 60 -1.49 -1.63 2.50
CA CYS A 60 -1.18 -3.04 2.71
C CYS A 60 -0.27 -3.58 1.60
N ASP A 61 -0.56 -3.25 0.34
CA ASP A 61 0.21 -3.67 -0.82
C ASP A 61 1.62 -3.06 -0.80
N LYS A 62 1.78 -1.80 -0.39
CA LYS A 62 3.09 -1.19 -0.20
C LYS A 62 3.94 -1.99 0.80
N LEU A 63 3.36 -2.45 1.91
CA LEU A 63 4.07 -3.26 2.91
C LEU A 63 4.40 -4.67 2.39
N VAL A 64 3.46 -5.27 1.68
CA VAL A 64 3.64 -6.60 1.07
C VAL A 64 4.73 -6.59 0.01
N CYS A 65 4.70 -5.61 -0.90
CA CYS A 65 5.65 -5.49 -2.00
C CYS A 65 7.04 -5.00 -1.55
N THR A 66 7.16 -4.40 -0.36
CA THR A 66 8.48 -3.99 0.15
C THR A 66 9.17 -5.18 0.83
N ASN A 67 9.98 -5.94 0.09
CA ASN A 67 10.67 -7.13 0.61
C ASN A 67 11.63 -6.84 1.78
N ALA A 68 12.25 -5.66 1.83
CA ALA A 68 13.20 -5.29 2.88
C ALA A 68 12.55 -4.96 4.23
N ILE A 69 11.22 -4.81 4.27
CA ILE A 69 10.49 -4.36 5.46
C ILE A 69 9.66 -5.52 6.02
N ASN A 70 10.02 -5.93 7.24
CA ASN A 70 9.23 -6.83 8.08
C ASN A 70 9.25 -6.29 9.51
N PRO A 71 8.29 -5.43 9.88
CA PRO A 71 8.23 -4.92 11.25
C PRO A 71 8.05 -6.07 12.23
N ARG A 72 8.82 -6.05 13.32
CA ARG A 72 8.77 -7.05 14.39
C ARG A 72 8.02 -6.53 15.61
N SER A 73 7.76 -5.23 15.68
CA SER A 73 7.03 -4.58 16.75
C SER A 73 6.06 -3.50 16.25
N VAL A 74 5.08 -3.16 17.09
CA VAL A 74 4.12 -2.09 16.80
C VAL A 74 4.83 -0.73 16.75
N LYS A 75 5.78 -0.47 17.66
CA LYS A 75 6.58 0.77 17.66
C LYS A 75 7.37 0.96 16.36
N GLU A 76 8.05 -0.08 15.89
CA GLU A 76 8.77 -0.06 14.61
C GLU A 76 7.82 0.19 13.44
N THR A 77 6.58 -0.33 13.52
CA THR A 77 5.59 -0.11 12.47
C THR A 77 5.11 1.34 12.44
N ILE A 78 4.87 1.95 13.61
CA ILE A 78 4.50 3.37 13.70
C ILE A 78 5.65 4.24 13.19
N GLU A 79 6.89 3.99 13.61
CA GLU A 79 8.07 4.69 13.13
C GLU A 79 8.24 4.53 11.61
N LEU A 80 7.99 3.35 11.08
CA LEU A 80 7.99 3.14 9.63
C LEU A 80 6.91 3.98 8.93
N LEU A 81 5.67 3.99 9.44
CA LEU A 81 4.55 4.69 8.80
C LEU A 81 4.74 6.21 8.85
N VAL A 82 5.09 6.74 10.03
CA VAL A 82 5.16 8.18 10.30
C VAL A 82 6.51 8.78 9.92
N ASN A 83 7.63 8.12 10.23
CA ASN A 83 8.97 8.69 9.96
C ASN A 83 9.49 8.28 8.58
N ASN A 84 9.47 6.98 8.25
CA ASN A 84 10.03 6.51 6.97
C ASN A 84 9.08 6.79 5.80
N TRP A 85 7.79 6.49 5.95
CA TRP A 85 6.80 6.68 4.90
C TRP A 85 6.11 8.03 4.97
N ARG A 86 6.29 8.79 6.06
CA ARG A 86 5.79 10.16 6.22
C ARG A 86 4.30 10.26 5.97
N ILE A 87 3.57 9.24 6.42
CA ILE A 87 2.12 9.20 6.36
C ILE A 87 1.60 9.97 7.55
N ASP A 88 0.61 10.81 7.27
CA ASP A 88 -0.08 11.61 8.28
C ASP A 88 -0.90 10.70 9.22
N GLU A 89 -0.81 10.97 10.52
CA GLU A 89 -1.48 10.15 11.54
C GLU A 89 -3.00 10.27 11.47
N ASP A 90 -3.54 11.43 11.09
CA ASP A 90 -4.99 11.60 10.88
C ASP A 90 -5.45 10.81 9.65
N ALA A 91 -4.63 10.72 8.61
CA ALA A 91 -4.92 9.85 7.47
C ALA A 91 -4.91 8.36 7.85
N LEU A 92 -4.03 7.93 8.77
CA LEU A 92 -4.02 6.57 9.29
C LEU A 92 -5.30 6.25 10.07
N LYS A 93 -5.82 7.22 10.85
CA LYS A 93 -7.06 7.06 11.64
C LYS A 93 -8.31 6.92 10.79
N GLN A 94 -8.31 7.46 9.57
CA GLN A 94 -9.45 7.36 8.64
C GLN A 94 -9.57 5.99 7.95
N LEU A 95 -8.55 5.13 8.05
CA LEU A 95 -8.53 3.83 7.37
C LEU A 95 -9.50 2.82 8.01
N ASP A 96 -10.19 2.04 7.18
CA ASP A 96 -11.06 0.97 7.67
C ASP A 96 -10.27 -0.28 8.11
N ILE A 97 -9.96 -0.30 9.41
CA ILE A 97 -9.25 -1.40 10.07
C ILE A 97 -10.03 -2.73 9.99
N LYS A 98 -11.37 -2.67 9.99
CA LYS A 98 -12.20 -3.89 9.90
C LYS A 98 -12.05 -4.51 8.51
N GLN A 99 -12.01 -3.68 7.48
CA GLN A 99 -11.80 -4.14 6.11
C GLN A 99 -10.42 -4.80 5.95
N ILE A 100 -9.35 -4.15 6.42
CA ILE A 100 -7.97 -4.70 6.41
C ILE A 100 -7.92 -6.06 7.13
N SER A 101 -8.59 -6.16 8.29
CA SER A 101 -8.59 -7.39 9.08
C SER A 101 -9.19 -8.60 8.36
N THR A 102 -10.12 -8.37 7.42
CA THR A 102 -10.73 -9.41 6.60
C THR A 102 -9.73 -9.98 5.60
N TRP A 103 -8.84 -9.15 5.05
CA TRP A 103 -7.84 -9.54 4.05
C TRP A 103 -6.66 -10.32 4.64
N LEU A 104 -6.37 -10.15 5.93
CA LEU A 104 -5.27 -10.84 6.64
C LEU A 104 -5.28 -12.35 6.48
N LYS A 105 -6.44 -12.98 6.29
CA LYS A 105 -6.57 -14.45 6.19
C LYS A 105 -5.87 -15.02 4.95
N LYS A 106 -5.77 -14.25 3.87
CA LYS A 106 -5.25 -14.69 2.57
C LYS A 106 -4.04 -13.86 2.10
N ALA A 107 -3.51 -13.00 2.96
CA ALA A 107 -2.39 -12.13 2.63
C ALA A 107 -1.02 -12.84 2.74
N PRO A 108 -0.07 -12.60 1.82
CA PRO A 108 1.25 -13.26 1.81
C PRO A 108 2.17 -12.82 2.96
N LYS A 109 1.97 -11.65 3.58
CA LYS A 109 2.71 -11.17 4.76
C LYS A 109 1.79 -10.88 5.96
N LYS A 110 1.07 -11.90 6.42
CA LYS A 110 0.06 -11.77 7.49
C LYS A 110 0.61 -11.15 8.78
N THR A 111 1.80 -11.53 9.22
CA THR A 111 2.41 -11.01 10.46
C THR A 111 2.70 -9.52 10.38
N ALA A 112 3.29 -9.06 9.27
CA ALA A 112 3.57 -7.64 9.04
C ALA A 112 2.26 -6.82 9.01
N LEU A 113 1.23 -7.32 8.32
CA LEU A 113 -0.07 -6.65 8.27
C LEU A 113 -0.81 -6.68 9.63
N GLN A 114 -0.60 -7.69 10.47
CA GLN A 114 -1.11 -7.70 11.84
C GLN A 114 -0.48 -6.61 12.70
N PHE A 115 0.82 -6.36 12.55
CA PHE A 115 1.48 -5.24 13.23
C PHE A 115 0.98 -3.90 12.72
N LEU A 116 0.72 -3.78 11.41
CA LEU A 116 0.10 -2.60 10.82
C LEU A 116 -1.28 -2.31 11.42
N VAL A 117 -2.15 -3.31 11.53
CA VAL A 117 -3.47 -3.16 12.17
C VAL A 117 -3.34 -2.74 13.64
N LYS A 118 -2.36 -3.27 14.36
CA LYS A 118 -2.10 -2.88 15.76
C LYS A 118 -1.55 -1.45 15.86
N ALA A 119 -0.70 -1.04 14.92
CA ALA A 119 -0.12 0.30 14.86
C ALA A 119 -1.20 1.36 14.62
N ILE A 120 -2.07 1.14 13.63
CA ILE A 120 -3.17 2.07 13.34
C ILE A 120 -4.11 2.21 14.54
N LYS A 121 -4.33 1.14 15.32
CA LYS A 121 -5.13 1.21 16.55
C LYS A 121 -4.46 1.96 17.71
N GLN A 122 -3.14 2.18 17.66
CA GLN A 122 -2.37 2.86 18.71
C GLN A 122 -2.08 4.33 18.39
N CYS A 123 -2.21 4.75 17.13
CA CYS A 123 -2.20 6.16 16.72
C CYS A 123 -3.51 6.86 17.10
#